data_AF-A0A024RWA9-F1
#
_entry.id   AF-A0A024RWA9-F1
#
_cell.length_a   1.000
_cell.length_b   1.000
_cell.length_c   1.000
_cell.angle_alpha   90.00
_cell.angle_beta   90.00
_cell.angle_gamma   90.00
#
_symmetry.space_group_name_H-M   'P 1'
#
loop_
_entity.id
_entity.type
_entity.pdbx_description
1 polymer ?
#
loop_
_entity_poly.entity_id
_entity_poly.type
_entity_poly.pdbx_seq_one_letter_code
_entity_poly.pdbx_strand_id
1 'polypeptide(L)'
;MAPFGVFDTDIHIALLSFIATGILYEYTHSCLDRNLPKWNCFPQTLRNRMCIEIACIPIRIGLVYFSLPSVILAFTPASNWTAVDTQRSLIACSLMTGAYLFDLMIYREDVLGVLHHCMGPALLLWTRLCFSTFTSADALVSRSLMMFIFFGAATGGVFASAGVFILRVGKKYLKRSTLHRYFTFCVIGLTATTVLSCYLNLLYFLHTWDQAYAYFGLAIPLPIIWETFECYLQWRWLLRFYSIEDDLRRGDRMLTTFSDESDHTCQVTDLKREDIPSVFPRGTVSVLRVLVWQWVLLLCYLYFMFIRDVYFCWSTPRAQSANQVEAASNNSAEW
;
A
#
# COMPACT_ATOMS: atom_id res chain seq x y z
N MET A 1 -21.37 29.86 7.18
CA MET A 1 -21.54 28.49 6.64
C MET A 1 -21.16 28.52 5.17
N ALA A 2 -19.91 28.14 4.85
CA ALA A 2 -19.52 27.90 3.45
C ALA A 2 -20.14 26.57 2.99
N PRO A 3 -20.52 26.42 1.71
CA PRO A 3 -21.15 25.19 1.26
C PRO A 3 -20.11 24.08 1.28
N PHE A 4 -20.41 22.99 1.99
CA PHE A 4 -19.74 21.71 1.83
C PHE A 4 -20.07 21.16 0.43
N GLY A 5 -19.42 21.73 -0.58
CA GLY A 5 -19.52 21.28 -1.95
C GLY A 5 -18.60 20.09 -2.14
N VAL A 6 -19.14 18.89 -2.01
CA VAL A 6 -18.66 17.77 -2.81
C VAL A 6 -18.64 18.27 -4.25
N PHE A 7 -17.48 18.45 -4.86
CA PHE A 7 -17.47 18.68 -6.30
C PHE A 7 -17.95 17.38 -6.92
N ASP A 8 -19.14 17.38 -7.52
CA ASP A 8 -19.70 16.22 -8.23
C ASP A 8 -18.61 15.53 -9.06
N THR A 9 -17.74 16.31 -9.68
CA THR A 9 -16.54 15.87 -10.41
C THR A 9 -15.69 14.83 -9.67
N ASP A 10 -15.38 14.99 -8.37
CA ASP A 10 -14.52 14.08 -7.61
C ASP A 10 -15.19 12.70 -7.41
N ILE A 11 -16.50 12.69 -7.15
CA ILE A 11 -17.29 11.45 -7.10
C ILE A 11 -17.37 10.79 -8.48
N HIS A 12 -17.58 11.59 -9.53
CA HIS A 12 -17.62 11.08 -10.90
C HIS A 12 -16.27 10.47 -11.30
N ILE A 13 -15.15 11.10 -10.95
CA ILE A 13 -13.80 10.55 -11.21
C ILE A 13 -13.65 9.21 -10.48
N ALA A 14 -13.98 9.14 -9.20
CA ALA A 14 -13.88 7.88 -8.43
C ALA A 14 -14.75 6.76 -9.03
N LEU A 15 -16.00 7.08 -9.37
CA LEU A 15 -16.94 6.15 -10.01
C LEU A 15 -16.43 5.69 -11.38
N LEU A 16 -15.98 6.63 -12.22
CA LEU A 16 -15.42 6.34 -13.54
C LEU A 16 -14.15 5.49 -13.44
N SER A 17 -13.31 5.69 -12.43
CA SER A 17 -12.14 4.83 -12.19
C SER A 17 -12.56 3.37 -11.96
N PHE A 18 -13.60 3.11 -11.15
CA PHE A 18 -14.10 1.74 -10.94
C PHE A 18 -14.77 1.15 -12.18
N ILE A 19 -15.63 1.92 -12.86
CA ILE A 19 -16.31 1.47 -14.08
C ILE A 19 -15.27 1.15 -15.18
N ALA A 20 -14.32 2.05 -15.39
CA ALA A 20 -13.25 1.86 -16.37
C ALA A 20 -12.39 0.66 -16.02
N THR A 21 -12.11 0.40 -14.74
CA THR A 21 -11.40 -0.82 -14.32
C THR A 21 -12.19 -2.09 -14.65
N GLY A 22 -13.50 -2.13 -14.41
CA GLY A 22 -14.33 -3.27 -14.80
C GLY A 22 -14.34 -3.52 -16.31
N ILE A 23 -14.53 -2.48 -17.12
CA ILE A 23 -14.52 -2.57 -18.58
C ILE A 23 -13.12 -3.00 -19.08
N LEU A 24 -12.06 -2.41 -18.54
CA LEU A 24 -10.70 -2.69 -18.94
C LEU A 24 -10.27 -4.11 -18.55
N TYR A 25 -10.81 -4.67 -17.46
CA TYR A 25 -10.58 -6.06 -17.10
C TYR A 25 -11.10 -7.02 -18.18
N GLU A 26 -12.37 -6.89 -18.57
CA GLU A 26 -12.99 -7.72 -19.63
C GLU A 26 -12.28 -7.56 -20.98
N TYR A 27 -11.95 -6.31 -21.32
CA TYR A 27 -11.21 -5.99 -22.54
C TYR A 27 -9.80 -6.59 -22.52
N THR A 28 -9.08 -6.43 -21.42
CA THR A 28 -7.71 -6.96 -21.26
C THR A 28 -7.71 -8.47 -21.33
N HIS A 29 -8.65 -9.13 -20.64
CA HIS A 29 -8.78 -10.57 -20.69
C HIS A 29 -9.00 -11.07 -22.14
N SER A 30 -9.94 -10.45 -22.85
CA SER A 30 -10.23 -10.76 -24.25
C SER A 30 -9.04 -10.47 -25.18
N CYS A 31 -8.33 -9.37 -24.95
CA CYS A 31 -7.19 -8.95 -25.75
C CYS A 31 -6.00 -9.89 -25.57
N LEU A 32 -5.66 -10.24 -24.33
CA LEU A 32 -4.55 -11.15 -24.02
C LEU A 32 -4.85 -12.56 -24.54
N ASP A 33 -6.08 -13.06 -24.38
CA ASP A 33 -6.48 -14.37 -24.90
C ASP A 33 -6.36 -14.47 -26.43
N ARG A 34 -6.72 -13.40 -27.16
CA ARG A 34 -6.63 -13.35 -28.62
C ARG A 34 -5.20 -13.17 -29.14
N ASN A 35 -4.37 -12.37 -28.45
CA ASN A 35 -3.11 -11.89 -29.01
C ASN A 35 -1.86 -12.56 -28.41
N LEU A 36 -1.92 -13.19 -27.23
CA LEU A 36 -0.78 -13.88 -26.64
C LEU A 36 -0.81 -15.38 -26.97
N PRO A 37 0.16 -15.88 -27.78
CA PRO A 37 0.24 -17.30 -28.08
C PRO A 37 0.39 -18.11 -26.80
N LYS A 38 -0.40 -19.17 -26.64
CA LYS A 38 -0.39 -20.04 -25.45
C LYS A 38 -0.80 -19.32 -24.14
N TRP A 39 -1.60 -18.25 -24.21
CA TRP A 39 -2.19 -17.63 -23.02
C TRP A 39 -2.87 -18.67 -22.12
N ASN A 40 -3.64 -19.58 -22.72
CA ASN A 40 -4.32 -20.67 -22.02
C ASN A 40 -3.40 -21.67 -21.29
N CYS A 41 -2.08 -21.64 -21.51
CA CYS A 41 -1.11 -22.45 -20.79
C CYS A 41 -0.65 -21.83 -19.46
N PHE A 42 -1.03 -20.58 -19.15
CA PHE A 42 -0.75 -19.99 -17.84
C PHE A 42 -1.86 -20.36 -16.84
N PRO A 43 -1.52 -20.58 -15.56
CA PRO A 43 -2.52 -20.78 -14.51
C PRO A 43 -3.56 -19.66 -14.50
N GLN A 44 -4.83 -20.01 -14.28
CA GLN A 44 -5.93 -19.04 -14.30
C GLN A 44 -5.72 -17.92 -13.26
N THR A 45 -5.14 -18.25 -12.10
CA THR A 45 -4.76 -17.28 -11.06
C THR A 45 -3.76 -16.25 -11.58
N LEU A 46 -2.72 -16.68 -12.29
CA LEU A 46 -1.72 -15.80 -12.89
C LEU A 46 -2.32 -14.94 -13.99
N ARG A 47 -3.18 -15.51 -14.83
CA ARG A 47 -3.88 -14.78 -15.90
C ARG A 47 -4.77 -13.67 -15.34
N ASN A 48 -5.60 -14.00 -14.37
CA ASN A 48 -6.46 -13.03 -13.68
C ASN A 48 -5.63 -11.93 -13.02
N ARG A 49 -4.51 -12.30 -12.39
CA ARG A 49 -3.56 -11.34 -11.83
C ARG A 49 -3.10 -10.33 -12.86
N MET A 50 -2.59 -10.80 -14.00
CA MET A 50 -2.06 -9.91 -15.03
C MET A 50 -3.15 -9.01 -15.63
N CYS A 51 -4.36 -9.55 -15.83
CA CYS A 51 -5.49 -8.76 -16.28
C CYS A 51 -5.86 -7.66 -15.27
N ILE A 52 -5.91 -7.98 -13.97
CA ILE A 52 -6.26 -7.01 -12.92
C ILE A 52 -5.20 -5.92 -12.79
N GLU A 53 -3.91 -6.29 -12.84
CA GLU A 53 -2.81 -5.32 -12.76
C GLU A 53 -2.87 -4.26 -13.87
N ILE A 54 -3.29 -4.65 -15.09
CA ILE A 54 -3.54 -3.72 -16.20
C ILE A 54 -4.87 -2.98 -16.01
N ALA A 55 -5.93 -3.70 -15.61
CA ALA A 55 -7.26 -3.14 -15.42
C ALA A 55 -7.30 -2.07 -14.31
N CYS A 56 -6.40 -2.12 -13.33
CA CYS A 56 -6.30 -1.15 -12.25
C CYS A 56 -5.61 0.16 -12.65
N ILE A 57 -5.17 0.35 -13.90
CA ILE A 57 -4.57 1.62 -14.37
C ILE A 57 -5.48 2.84 -14.09
N PRO A 58 -6.81 2.82 -14.38
CA PRO A 58 -7.70 3.94 -14.07
C PRO A 58 -7.78 4.25 -12.57
N ILE A 59 -7.72 3.24 -11.71
CA ILE A 59 -7.65 3.45 -10.25
C ILE A 59 -6.34 4.13 -9.89
N ARG A 60 -5.19 3.70 -10.43
CA ARG A 60 -3.89 4.34 -10.16
C ARG A 60 -3.84 5.80 -10.62
N ILE A 61 -4.45 6.11 -11.78
CA ILE A 61 -4.60 7.49 -12.23
C ILE A 61 -5.46 8.29 -11.25
N GLY A 62 -6.56 7.73 -10.77
CA GLY A 62 -7.40 8.33 -9.73
C GLY A 62 -6.62 8.57 -8.43
N LEU A 63 -5.83 7.59 -7.98
CA LEU A 63 -4.98 7.73 -6.80
C LEU A 63 -3.97 8.88 -6.96
N VAL A 64 -3.30 8.98 -8.12
CA VAL A 64 -2.42 10.11 -8.45
C VAL A 64 -3.20 11.43 -8.36
N TYR A 65 -4.37 11.51 -9.00
CA TYR A 65 -5.19 12.73 -9.02
C TYR A 65 -5.56 13.20 -7.61
N PHE A 66 -6.02 12.29 -6.74
CA PHE A 66 -6.50 12.64 -5.41
C PHE A 66 -5.38 12.84 -4.38
N SER A 67 -4.23 12.17 -4.53
CA SER A 67 -3.13 12.26 -3.56
C SER A 67 -2.08 13.32 -3.90
N LEU A 68 -1.91 13.66 -5.18
CA LEU A 68 -0.90 14.63 -5.64
C LEU A 68 -1.00 16.00 -4.95
N PRO A 69 -2.18 16.62 -4.77
CA PRO A 69 -2.29 17.91 -4.09
C PRO A 69 -1.72 17.86 -2.67
N SER A 70 -2.03 16.81 -1.90
CA SER A 70 -1.54 16.63 -0.54
C SER A 70 -0.02 16.43 -0.50
N VAL A 71 0.56 15.79 -1.52
CA VAL A 71 2.02 15.62 -1.65
C VAL A 71 2.70 16.96 -1.95
N ILE A 72 2.16 17.75 -2.89
CA ILE A 72 2.71 19.07 -3.24
C ILE A 72 2.66 20.02 -2.04
N LEU A 73 1.58 19.96 -1.26
CA LEU A 73 1.35 20.85 -0.12
C LEU A 73 1.86 20.28 1.21
N ALA A 74 2.60 19.17 1.19
CA ALA A 74 2.97 18.45 2.40
C ALA A 74 3.67 19.31 3.46
N PHE A 75 4.61 20.16 3.03
CA PHE A 75 5.42 21.02 3.90
C PHE A 75 4.88 22.45 4.02
N THR A 76 3.60 22.65 3.69
CA THR A 76 2.93 23.93 3.93
C THR A 76 2.29 23.94 5.33
N PRO A 77 2.03 25.11 5.94
CA PRO A 77 1.33 25.17 7.23
C PRO A 77 0.03 24.36 7.24
N ALA A 78 -0.28 23.73 8.37
CA ALA A 78 -1.53 22.96 8.53
C ALA A 78 -2.78 23.85 8.38
N SER A 79 -2.67 25.16 8.66
CA SER A 79 -3.73 26.14 8.42
C SER A 79 -4.16 26.27 6.96
N ASN A 80 -3.31 25.84 6.01
CA ASN A 80 -3.65 25.81 4.58
C ASN A 80 -4.45 24.55 4.20
N TRP A 81 -4.62 23.62 5.12
CA TRP A 81 -5.41 22.40 4.91
C TRP A 81 -6.90 22.72 4.99
N THR A 82 -7.64 22.24 4.00
CA THR A 82 -9.06 22.49 3.87
C THR A 82 -9.88 21.20 3.97
N ALA A 83 -11.19 21.34 4.19
CA ALA A 83 -12.12 20.22 4.15
C ALA A 83 -12.09 19.47 2.79
N VAL A 84 -11.76 20.17 1.69
CA VAL A 84 -11.60 19.58 0.36
C VAL A 84 -10.39 18.65 0.32
N ASP A 85 -9.29 19.01 0.99
CA ASP A 85 -8.08 18.18 1.07
C ASP A 85 -8.33 16.90 1.89
N THR A 86 -9.05 17.03 3.02
CA THR A 86 -9.53 15.87 3.79
C THR A 86 -10.40 14.98 2.91
N GLN A 87 -11.38 15.54 2.19
CA GLN A 87 -12.28 14.76 1.33
C GLN A 87 -11.52 14.02 0.22
N ARG A 88 -10.61 14.67 -0.49
CA ARG A 88 -9.81 14.03 -1.54
C ARG A 88 -8.92 12.92 -0.99
N SER A 89 -8.33 13.14 0.18
CA SER A 89 -7.55 12.12 0.88
C SER A 89 -8.43 10.91 1.22
N LEU A 90 -9.65 11.13 1.71
CA LEU A 90 -10.63 10.07 1.97
C LEU A 90 -11.06 9.32 0.69
N ILE A 91 -11.20 10.01 -0.45
CA ILE A 91 -11.51 9.38 -1.74
C ILE A 91 -10.33 8.51 -2.18
N ALA A 92 -9.09 9.00 -2.10
CA ALA A 92 -7.89 8.21 -2.39
C ALA A 92 -7.83 6.94 -1.53
N CYS A 93 -8.11 7.05 -0.22
CA CYS A 93 -8.22 5.90 0.67
C CYS A 93 -9.30 4.90 0.23
N SER A 94 -10.45 5.38 -0.25
CA SER A 94 -11.53 4.50 -0.77
C SER A 94 -11.08 3.73 -2.00
N LEU A 95 -10.47 4.45 -2.96
CA LEU A 95 -10.00 3.88 -4.21
C LEU A 95 -8.94 2.82 -3.98
N MET A 96 -8.00 3.10 -3.07
CA MET A 96 -6.95 2.16 -2.70
C MET A 96 -7.51 0.94 -1.99
N THR A 97 -8.46 1.13 -1.07
CA THR A 97 -9.17 0.02 -0.41
C THR A 97 -9.89 -0.86 -1.44
N GLY A 98 -10.64 -0.25 -2.36
CA GLY A 98 -11.31 -0.98 -3.44
C GLY A 98 -10.34 -1.76 -4.32
N ALA A 99 -9.21 -1.15 -4.71
CA ALA A 99 -8.16 -1.84 -5.47
C ALA A 99 -7.58 -3.04 -4.73
N TYR A 100 -7.30 -2.90 -3.43
CA TYR A 100 -6.83 -4.01 -2.62
C TYR A 100 -7.86 -5.12 -2.50
N LEU A 101 -9.16 -4.81 -2.39
CA LEU A 101 -10.20 -5.84 -2.40
C LEU A 101 -10.20 -6.64 -3.70
N PHE A 102 -10.09 -5.98 -4.87
CA PHE A 102 -9.95 -6.67 -6.16
C PHE A 102 -8.71 -7.55 -6.21
N ASP A 103 -7.60 -7.06 -5.66
CA ASP A 103 -6.31 -7.74 -5.67
C ASP A 103 -6.22 -8.89 -4.64
N LEU A 104 -6.96 -8.83 -3.53
CA LEU A 104 -7.09 -9.91 -2.54
C LEU A 104 -7.96 -11.07 -3.05
N MET A 105 -8.79 -10.86 -4.07
CA MET A 105 -9.50 -11.95 -4.75
C MET A 105 -8.57 -12.81 -5.63
N ILE A 106 -7.30 -12.40 -5.77
CA ILE A 106 -6.30 -13.11 -6.55
C ILE A 106 -5.39 -13.87 -5.60
N TYR A 107 -5.16 -15.15 -5.88
CA TYR A 107 -4.27 -15.97 -5.07
C TYR A 107 -2.85 -15.38 -4.99
N ARG A 108 -2.36 -15.19 -3.77
CA ARG A 108 -1.00 -14.72 -3.46
C ARG A 108 -0.28 -15.77 -2.65
N GLU A 109 0.89 -16.18 -3.12
CA GLU A 109 1.74 -17.17 -2.46
C GLU A 109 2.52 -16.59 -1.26
N ASP A 110 2.71 -15.27 -1.20
CA ASP A 110 3.48 -14.59 -0.14
C ASP A 110 2.59 -14.10 1.00
N VAL A 111 2.68 -14.74 2.18
CA VAL A 111 1.95 -14.35 3.39
C VAL A 111 2.22 -12.90 3.80
N LEU A 112 3.45 -12.42 3.66
CA LEU A 112 3.78 -11.02 3.95
C LEU A 112 3.22 -10.07 2.88
N GLY A 113 3.05 -10.55 1.65
CA GLY A 113 2.30 -9.86 0.61
C GLY A 113 0.80 -9.78 0.93
N VAL A 114 0.20 -10.85 1.46
CA VAL A 114 -1.19 -10.81 1.93
C VAL A 114 -1.32 -9.85 3.12
N LEU A 115 -0.41 -9.91 4.09
CA LEU A 115 -0.40 -8.99 5.24
C LEU A 115 -0.27 -7.53 4.80
N HIS A 116 0.66 -7.19 3.91
CA HIS A 116 0.78 -5.83 3.35
C HIS A 116 -0.53 -5.35 2.69
N HIS A 117 -1.17 -6.22 1.90
CA HIS A 117 -2.41 -5.89 1.19
C HIS A 117 -3.66 -5.92 2.08
N CYS A 118 -3.60 -6.50 3.29
CA CYS A 118 -4.63 -6.41 4.32
C CYS A 118 -4.41 -5.23 5.29
N MET A 119 -3.14 -4.92 5.61
CA MET A 119 -2.74 -3.84 6.50
C MET A 119 -2.98 -2.48 5.85
N GLY A 120 -2.70 -2.33 4.55
CA GLY A 120 -3.03 -1.11 3.81
C GLY A 120 -4.48 -0.65 4.03
N PRO A 121 -5.51 -1.44 3.65
CA PRO A 121 -6.91 -1.14 3.94
C PRO A 121 -7.25 -0.88 5.42
N ALA A 122 -6.65 -1.63 6.34
CA ALA A 122 -6.86 -1.43 7.77
C ALA A 122 -6.29 -0.09 8.27
N LEU A 123 -5.12 0.33 7.75
CA LEU A 123 -4.57 1.66 7.97
C LEU A 123 -5.52 2.71 7.42
N LEU A 124 -5.98 2.56 6.17
CA LEU A 124 -6.91 3.49 5.53
C LEU A 124 -8.21 3.64 6.32
N LEU A 125 -8.70 2.56 6.93
CA LEU A 125 -9.87 2.56 7.81
C LEU A 125 -9.57 3.20 9.17
N TRP A 126 -8.43 2.91 9.78
CA TRP A 126 -8.00 3.53 11.03
C TRP A 126 -7.84 5.04 10.87
N THR A 127 -7.13 5.48 9.83
CA THR A 127 -6.92 6.90 9.56
C THR A 127 -8.25 7.60 9.27
N ARG A 128 -9.19 6.92 8.61
CA ARG A 128 -10.58 7.39 8.46
C ARG A 128 -11.32 7.61 9.77
N LEU A 129 -11.12 6.72 10.75
CA LEU A 129 -11.70 6.88 12.08
C LEU A 129 -11.05 8.05 12.84
N CYS A 130 -9.79 8.39 12.55
CA CYS A 130 -9.12 9.58 13.08
C CYS A 130 -9.50 10.89 12.35
N PHE A 131 -9.87 10.83 11.06
CA PHE A 131 -10.18 12.00 10.19
C PHE A 131 -11.57 12.63 10.38
N SER A 132 -12.36 12.23 11.38
CA SER A 132 -13.77 12.63 11.44
C SER A 132 -14.03 14.10 11.78
N THR A 133 -13.00 14.95 11.84
CA THR A 133 -13.15 16.35 12.26
C THR A 133 -13.16 17.37 11.13
N PHE A 134 -12.66 17.05 9.92
CA PHE A 134 -12.55 18.01 8.80
C PHE A 134 -11.83 19.31 9.20
N THR A 135 -10.82 19.19 10.06
CA THR A 135 -10.03 20.33 10.58
C THR A 135 -8.61 20.29 10.03
N SER A 136 -7.85 21.36 10.27
CA SER A 136 -6.42 21.42 9.95
C SER A 136 -5.58 20.33 10.63
N ALA A 137 -6.08 19.72 11.72
CA ALA A 137 -5.42 18.60 12.38
C ALA A 137 -5.34 17.35 11.49
N ASP A 138 -6.30 17.16 10.56
CA ASP A 138 -6.31 16.03 9.62
C ASP A 138 -5.07 16.06 8.70
N ALA A 139 -4.47 17.24 8.49
CA ALA A 139 -3.26 17.40 7.69
C ALA A 139 -2.12 16.52 8.20
N LEU A 140 -1.98 16.38 9.53
CA LEU A 140 -0.88 15.68 10.21
C LEU A 140 -0.78 14.21 9.82
N VAL A 141 -1.90 13.55 9.55
CA VAL A 141 -1.91 12.13 9.20
C VAL A 141 -2.19 11.94 7.71
N SER A 142 -3.01 12.83 7.11
CA SER A 142 -3.36 12.75 5.69
C SER A 142 -2.16 12.92 4.79
N ARG A 143 -1.27 13.89 5.07
CA ARG A 143 -0.16 14.18 4.16
C ARG A 143 0.85 13.04 4.10
N SER A 144 1.20 12.45 5.24
CA SER A 144 2.08 11.27 5.27
C SER A 144 1.46 10.08 4.55
N LEU A 145 0.18 9.79 4.82
CA LEU A 145 -0.54 8.72 4.14
C LEU A 145 -0.60 8.97 2.62
N MET A 146 -0.90 10.19 2.18
CA MET A 146 -0.97 10.52 0.76
C MET A 146 0.38 10.38 0.05
N MET A 147 1.50 10.63 0.72
CA MET A 147 2.83 10.33 0.16
C MET A 147 2.98 8.83 -0.10
N PHE A 148 2.56 7.98 0.83
CA PHE A 148 2.58 6.53 0.65
C PHE A 148 1.65 6.08 -0.48
N ILE A 149 0.43 6.61 -0.55
CA ILE A 149 -0.51 6.30 -1.64
C ILE A 149 0.08 6.72 -3.00
N PHE A 150 0.65 7.92 -3.08
CA PHE A 150 1.18 8.47 -4.33
C PHE A 150 2.43 7.71 -4.80
N PHE A 151 3.45 7.61 -3.94
CA PHE A 151 4.75 7.03 -4.29
C PHE A 151 4.72 5.50 -4.23
N GLY A 152 4.16 4.92 -3.18
CA GLY A 152 4.12 3.48 -2.99
C GLY A 152 3.07 2.80 -3.89
N ALA A 153 1.79 3.11 -3.66
CA ALA A 153 0.71 2.35 -4.28
C ALA A 153 0.42 2.74 -5.73
N ALA A 154 0.43 4.03 -6.05
CA ALA A 154 0.09 4.51 -7.38
C ALA A 154 1.28 4.40 -8.33
N THR A 155 2.36 5.14 -8.09
CA THR A 155 3.51 5.19 -9.01
C THR A 155 4.43 3.97 -8.88
N GLY A 156 4.85 3.62 -7.65
CA GLY A 156 5.65 2.42 -7.37
C GLY A 156 4.94 1.14 -7.80
N GLY A 157 3.63 1.06 -7.55
CA GLY A 157 2.76 -0.02 -8.03
C GLY A 157 2.86 -0.24 -9.55
N VAL A 158 2.94 0.82 -10.37
CA VAL A 158 3.11 0.68 -11.84
C VAL A 158 4.38 -0.06 -12.19
N PHE A 159 5.51 0.33 -11.59
CA PHE A 159 6.80 -0.32 -11.85
C PHE A 159 6.82 -1.76 -11.33
N ALA A 160 6.25 -2.02 -10.16
CA ALA A 160 6.15 -3.36 -9.60
C ALA A 160 5.31 -4.29 -10.52
N SER A 161 4.12 -3.84 -10.94
CA SER A 161 3.24 -4.61 -11.83
C SER A 161 3.87 -4.86 -13.19
N ALA A 162 4.48 -3.84 -13.78
CA ALA A 162 5.19 -3.97 -15.06
C ALA A 162 6.34 -4.97 -14.94
N GLY A 163 7.14 -4.90 -13.87
CA GLY A 163 8.21 -5.85 -13.61
C GLY A 163 7.69 -7.28 -13.45
N VAL A 164 6.62 -7.49 -12.68
CA VAL A 164 5.99 -8.82 -12.55
C VAL A 164 5.49 -9.33 -13.91
N PHE A 165 4.84 -8.48 -14.71
CA PHE A 165 4.36 -8.85 -16.05
C PHE A 165 5.51 -9.23 -16.98
N ILE A 166 6.60 -8.44 -16.98
CA ILE A 166 7.81 -8.72 -17.75
C ILE A 166 8.41 -10.08 -17.34
N LEU A 167 8.48 -10.37 -16.04
CA LEU A 167 9.04 -11.63 -15.53
C LEU A 167 8.13 -12.85 -15.76
N ARG A 168 6.81 -12.70 -15.66
CA ARG A 168 5.87 -13.82 -15.72
C ARG A 168 5.44 -14.13 -17.15
N VAL A 169 5.20 -13.09 -17.95
CA VAL A 169 4.75 -13.20 -19.34
C VAL A 169 5.88 -12.87 -20.30
N GLY A 170 6.50 -11.70 -20.15
CA GLY A 170 7.52 -11.19 -21.07
C GLY A 170 8.71 -12.14 -21.27
N LYS A 171 9.15 -12.86 -20.22
CA LYS A 171 10.27 -13.81 -20.30
C LYS A 171 10.12 -14.89 -21.39
N LYS A 172 8.89 -15.28 -21.75
CA LYS A 172 8.63 -16.30 -22.77
C LYS A 172 8.79 -15.75 -24.20
N TYR A 173 8.72 -14.43 -24.38
CA TYR A 173 8.67 -13.78 -25.69
C TYR A 173 9.84 -12.84 -25.96
N LEU A 174 10.51 -12.36 -24.92
CA LEU A 174 11.61 -11.39 -25.02
C LEU A 174 12.97 -12.08 -25.02
N LYS A 175 13.89 -11.54 -25.82
CA LYS A 175 15.32 -11.88 -25.72
C LYS A 175 15.84 -11.47 -24.34
N ARG A 176 16.78 -12.22 -23.78
CA ARG A 176 17.33 -11.98 -22.44
C ARG A 176 17.86 -10.56 -22.23
N SER A 177 18.54 -9.97 -23.22
CA SER A 177 19.04 -8.59 -23.13
C SER A 177 17.90 -7.56 -23.07
N THR A 178 16.84 -7.76 -23.86
CA THR A 178 15.63 -6.92 -23.83
C THR A 178 14.87 -7.09 -22.53
N LEU A 179 14.73 -8.32 -22.04
CA LEU A 179 14.11 -8.65 -20.76
C LEU A 179 14.83 -7.96 -19.60
N HIS A 180 16.15 -8.10 -19.53
CA HIS A 180 17.00 -7.44 -18.54
C HIS A 180 16.83 -5.92 -18.59
N ARG A 181 16.97 -5.30 -19.77
CA ARG A 181 16.81 -3.85 -19.92
C ARG A 181 15.45 -3.32 -19.42
N TYR A 182 14.35 -3.98 -19.80
CA TYR A 182 13.02 -3.56 -19.35
C TYR A 182 12.81 -3.80 -17.86
N PHE A 183 13.33 -4.90 -17.33
CA PHE A 183 13.24 -5.18 -15.91
C PHE A 183 14.08 -4.20 -15.08
N THR A 184 15.31 -3.89 -15.49
CA THR A 184 16.16 -2.85 -14.86
C THR A 184 15.47 -1.49 -14.84
N PHE A 185 14.76 -1.10 -15.92
CA PHE A 185 13.97 0.13 -15.92
C PHE A 185 12.88 0.12 -14.84
N CYS A 186 12.19 -1.02 -14.65
CA CYS A 186 11.21 -1.19 -13.58
C CYS A 186 11.86 -1.09 -12.19
N VAL A 187 13.03 -1.71 -12.00
CA VAL A 187 13.79 -1.60 -10.75
C VAL A 187 14.16 -0.16 -10.46
N ILE A 188 14.70 0.59 -11.42
CA ILE A 188 15.06 2.01 -11.25
C ILE A 188 13.85 2.85 -10.83
N GLY A 189 12.71 2.67 -11.51
CA GLY A 189 11.48 3.39 -11.16
C GLY A 189 10.95 3.02 -9.77
N LEU A 190 11.00 1.73 -9.41
CA LEU A 190 10.61 1.25 -8.08
C LEU A 190 11.56 1.79 -6.99
N THR A 191 12.86 1.87 -7.26
CA THR A 191 13.84 2.48 -6.35
C THR A 191 13.54 3.95 -6.13
N ALA A 192 13.36 4.72 -7.20
CA ALA A 192 13.08 6.15 -7.10
C ALA A 192 11.81 6.42 -6.27
N THR A 193 10.74 5.69 -6.56
CA THR A 193 9.46 5.82 -5.84
C THR A 193 9.55 5.36 -4.38
N THR A 194 10.22 4.25 -4.09
CA THR A 194 10.43 3.77 -2.71
C THR A 194 11.25 4.77 -1.89
N VAL A 195 12.35 5.27 -2.45
CA VAL A 195 13.21 6.27 -1.79
C VAL A 195 12.42 7.55 -1.52
N LEU A 196 11.69 8.07 -2.52
CA LEU A 196 10.87 9.27 -2.35
C LEU A 196 9.79 9.07 -1.29
N SER A 197 9.08 7.93 -1.31
CA SER A 197 8.06 7.61 -0.30
C SER A 197 8.65 7.63 1.11
N CYS A 198 9.74 6.88 1.34
CA CYS A 198 10.34 6.74 2.66
C CYS A 198 10.98 8.06 3.14
N TYR A 199 11.71 8.73 2.27
CA TYR A 199 12.44 9.94 2.63
C TYR A 199 11.51 11.12 2.89
N LEU A 200 10.49 11.33 2.05
CA LEU A 200 9.53 12.40 2.26
C LEU A 200 8.67 12.16 3.50
N ASN A 201 8.27 10.91 3.78
CA ASN A 201 7.58 10.59 5.02
C ASN A 201 8.46 10.87 6.25
N LEU A 202 9.74 10.47 6.23
CA LEU A 202 10.65 10.77 7.33
C LEU A 202 10.80 12.27 7.55
N LEU A 203 11.05 13.04 6.48
CA LEU A 203 11.15 14.49 6.56
C LEU A 203 9.86 15.13 7.06
N TYR A 204 8.71 14.59 6.65
CA TYR A 204 7.41 15.07 7.09
C TYR A 204 7.22 14.86 8.60
N PHE A 205 7.47 13.65 9.11
CA PHE A 205 7.39 13.39 10.56
C PHE A 205 8.37 14.23 11.38
N LEU A 206 9.58 14.46 10.88
CA LEU A 206 10.56 15.35 11.52
C LEU A 206 10.05 16.80 11.55
N HIS A 207 9.44 17.26 10.46
CA HIS A 207 8.90 18.60 10.35
C HIS A 207 7.68 18.83 11.24
N THR A 208 6.83 17.80 11.41
CA THR A 208 5.58 17.88 12.17
C THR A 208 5.65 17.24 13.55
N TRP A 209 6.86 17.01 14.09
CA TRP A 209 7.06 16.24 15.32
C TRP A 209 6.28 16.80 16.51
N ASP A 210 6.39 18.11 16.75
CA ASP A 210 5.75 18.76 17.90
C ASP A 210 4.22 18.73 17.78
N GLN A 211 3.69 18.96 16.57
CA GLN A 211 2.25 18.89 16.32
C GLN A 211 1.71 17.47 16.42
N ALA A 212 2.48 16.49 15.93
CA ALA A 212 2.13 15.07 16.04
C ALA A 212 2.16 14.62 17.50
N TYR A 213 3.12 15.08 18.31
CA TYR A 213 3.16 14.78 19.74
C TYR A 213 2.01 15.44 20.50
N ALA A 214 1.65 16.69 20.16
CA ALA A 214 0.50 17.35 20.74
C ALA A 214 -0.82 16.63 20.39
N TYR A 215 -0.96 16.12 19.17
CA TYR A 215 -2.17 15.44 18.71
C TYR A 215 -2.30 14.00 19.23
N PHE A 216 -1.23 13.20 19.13
CA PHE A 216 -1.26 11.78 19.52
C PHE A 216 -0.85 11.52 20.97
N GLY A 217 -0.19 12.48 21.63
CA GLY A 217 0.37 12.31 22.96
C GLY A 217 1.24 11.05 23.06
N LEU A 218 1.01 10.25 24.09
CA LEU A 218 1.73 8.99 24.31
C LEU A 218 1.45 7.91 23.25
N ALA A 219 0.44 8.09 22.40
CA ALA A 219 0.14 7.16 21.31
C ALA A 219 0.95 7.42 20.03
N ILE A 220 1.79 8.48 19.98
CA ILE A 220 2.63 8.80 18.82
C ILE A 220 3.53 7.63 18.32
N PRO A 221 3.99 6.67 19.15
CA PRO A 221 4.76 5.54 18.63
C PRO A 221 3.96 4.65 17.67
N LEU A 222 2.63 4.62 17.76
CA LEU A 222 1.79 3.75 16.91
C LEU A 222 1.87 4.10 15.42
N PRO A 223 1.59 5.35 14.99
CA PRO A 223 1.75 5.73 13.59
C PRO A 223 3.21 5.58 13.12
N ILE A 224 4.21 5.86 13.97
CA ILE A 224 5.63 5.72 13.61
C ILE A 224 6.00 4.27 13.34
N ILE A 225 5.65 3.34 14.23
CA ILE A 225 5.95 1.91 14.05
C ILE A 225 5.23 1.39 12.79
N TRP A 226 4.00 1.83 12.57
CA TRP A 226 3.23 1.43 11.40
C TRP A 226 3.86 1.91 10.08
N GLU A 227 4.17 3.20 9.96
CA GLU A 227 4.83 3.77 8.78
C GLU A 227 6.21 3.13 8.56
N THR A 228 6.94 2.84 9.64
CA THR A 228 8.21 2.11 9.58
C THR A 228 8.03 0.69 9.02
N PHE A 229 6.95 0.00 9.43
CA PHE A 229 6.63 -1.34 8.94
C PHE A 229 6.26 -1.32 7.45
N GLU A 230 5.46 -0.35 7.00
CA GLU A 230 5.16 -0.17 5.58
C GLU A 230 6.41 0.15 4.75
N CYS A 231 7.29 1.03 5.25
CA CYS A 231 8.59 1.30 4.63
C CYS A 231 9.43 0.01 4.53
N TYR A 232 9.49 -0.79 5.61
CA TYR A 232 10.19 -2.07 5.60
C TYR A 232 9.66 -3.01 4.51
N LEU A 233 8.33 -3.10 4.36
CA LEU A 233 7.71 -3.94 3.33
C LEU A 233 8.06 -3.46 1.92
N GLN A 234 8.05 -2.15 1.67
CA GLN A 234 8.46 -1.58 0.38
C GLN A 234 9.93 -1.90 0.07
N TRP A 235 10.83 -1.73 1.04
CA TRP A 235 12.25 -2.06 0.89
C TRP A 235 12.47 -3.56 0.67
N ARG A 236 11.76 -4.43 1.39
CA ARG A 236 11.80 -5.88 1.19
C ARG A 236 11.43 -6.24 -0.25
N TRP A 237 10.36 -5.64 -0.78
CA TRP A 237 9.94 -5.85 -2.17
C TRP A 237 10.98 -5.35 -3.18
N LEU A 238 11.54 -4.15 -2.95
CA LEU A 238 12.58 -3.59 -3.82
C LEU A 238 13.84 -4.47 -3.85
N LEU A 239 14.32 -4.93 -2.69
CA LEU A 239 15.48 -5.83 -2.61
C LEU A 239 15.24 -7.15 -3.32
N ARG A 240 14.01 -7.68 -3.28
CA ARG A 240 13.63 -8.87 -4.06
C ARG A 240 13.75 -8.59 -5.57
N PHE A 241 13.33 -7.42 -6.04
CA PHE A 241 13.47 -7.02 -7.44
C PHE A 241 14.94 -6.87 -7.85
N TYR A 242 15.78 -6.27 -7.01
CA TYR A 242 17.22 -6.21 -7.24
C TYR A 242 17.87 -7.59 -7.37
N SER A 243 17.53 -8.53 -6.48
CA SER A 243 18.04 -9.90 -6.56
C SER A 243 17.73 -10.56 -7.91
N ILE A 244 16.50 -10.36 -8.41
CA ILE A 244 16.07 -10.93 -9.70
C ILE A 244 16.78 -10.24 -10.87
N GLU A 245 17.00 -8.94 -10.78
CA GLU A 245 17.72 -8.17 -11.80
C GLU A 245 19.18 -8.65 -11.92
N ASP A 246 19.83 -8.89 -10.78
CA ASP A 246 21.18 -9.44 -10.73
C ASP A 246 21.25 -10.85 -11.32
N ASP A 247 20.26 -11.70 -11.05
CA ASP A 247 20.18 -13.05 -11.64
C ASP A 247 20.01 -12.99 -13.18
N LEU A 248 19.16 -12.07 -13.67
CA LEU A 248 19.00 -11.83 -15.10
C LEU A 248 20.29 -11.33 -15.76
N ARG A 249 21.03 -10.46 -15.06
CA ARG A 249 22.33 -9.93 -15.49
C ARG A 249 23.39 -11.03 -15.56
N ARG A 250 23.53 -11.85 -14.51
CA ARG A 250 24.50 -12.96 -14.46
C ARG A 250 24.18 -14.09 -15.42
N GLY A 251 22.91 -14.36 -15.66
CA GLY A 251 22.50 -15.44 -16.56
C GLY A 251 22.53 -16.80 -15.95
N ASP A 252 22.56 -16.83 -14.62
CA ASP A 252 22.26 -18.01 -13.84
C ASP A 252 20.92 -18.55 -14.37
N ARG A 253 20.89 -19.85 -14.69
CA ARG A 253 19.65 -20.51 -15.12
C ARG A 253 18.61 -20.13 -14.09
N MET A 254 17.57 -19.41 -14.54
CA MET A 254 16.48 -18.85 -13.75
C MET A 254 16.00 -19.90 -12.73
N LEU A 255 16.63 -19.90 -11.56
CA LEU A 255 16.58 -20.99 -10.60
C LEU A 255 15.31 -20.75 -9.82
N THR A 256 14.22 -21.41 -10.27
CA THR A 256 13.04 -21.89 -9.49
C THR A 256 12.38 -20.93 -8.48
N THR A 257 12.75 -19.66 -8.40
CA THR A 257 12.28 -18.70 -7.39
C THR A 257 10.88 -18.18 -7.68
N PHE A 258 10.33 -18.53 -8.85
CA PHE A 258 8.93 -18.42 -9.23
C PHE A 258 8.50 -19.63 -10.07
N SER A 259 8.92 -20.82 -9.64
CA SER A 259 8.38 -22.09 -10.12
C SER A 259 6.96 -22.23 -9.60
N ASP A 260 5.98 -21.81 -10.41
CA ASP A 260 4.65 -22.41 -10.29
C ASP A 260 4.86 -23.90 -10.63
N GLU A 261 4.72 -24.80 -9.65
CA GLU A 261 4.75 -26.27 -9.85
C GLU A 261 3.52 -26.72 -10.66
N SER A 262 3.34 -26.19 -11.87
CA SER A 262 2.32 -26.63 -12.82
C SER A 262 2.88 -26.97 -14.20
N ASP A 263 4.21 -27.07 -14.35
CA ASP A 263 4.83 -27.69 -15.52
C ASP A 263 4.75 -29.23 -15.41
N HIS A 264 3.53 -29.77 -15.32
CA HIS A 264 3.28 -31.17 -15.62
C HIS A 264 2.83 -31.29 -17.08
N THR A 265 3.83 -31.38 -17.97
CA THR A 265 4.02 -32.40 -19.03
C THR A 265 4.83 -31.86 -20.20
N CYS A 266 6.15 -31.83 -20.02
CA CYS A 266 7.07 -32.20 -21.08
C CYS A 266 8.25 -32.90 -20.42
N GLN A 267 8.40 -34.20 -20.70
CA GLN A 267 9.34 -35.09 -20.04
C GLN A 267 10.78 -34.55 -20.09
N VAL A 268 11.41 -34.41 -18.93
CA VAL A 268 12.85 -34.60 -18.76
C VAL A 268 13.06 -35.45 -17.52
N THR A 269 13.82 -36.51 -17.75
CA THR A 269 14.27 -37.59 -16.87
C THR A 269 14.72 -37.21 -15.47
N ASP A 270 14.50 -38.17 -14.55
CA ASP A 270 14.99 -38.27 -13.17
C ASP A 270 16.28 -37.49 -12.86
N LEU A 271 16.15 -36.53 -11.95
CA LEU A 271 17.25 -36.04 -11.12
C LEU A 271 16.73 -35.89 -9.69
N LYS A 272 17.46 -36.54 -8.78
CA LYS A 272 17.19 -36.67 -7.35
C LYS A 272 16.66 -35.37 -6.74
N ARG A 273 15.58 -35.52 -5.99
CA ARG A 273 15.02 -34.53 -5.06
C ARG A 273 16.07 -34.20 -3.99
N GLU A 274 16.90 -33.20 -4.25
CA GLU A 274 17.63 -32.50 -3.20
C GLU A 274 16.67 -31.52 -2.54
N ASP A 275 16.50 -31.67 -1.21
CA ASP A 275 15.72 -30.77 -0.38
C ASP A 275 16.20 -29.33 -0.59
N ILE A 276 15.36 -28.52 -1.25
CA ILE A 276 15.61 -27.10 -1.48
C ILE A 276 15.61 -26.42 -0.11
N PRO A 277 16.73 -25.82 0.35
CA PRO A 277 16.73 -25.09 1.60
C PRO A 277 15.87 -23.84 1.44
N SER A 278 14.93 -23.65 2.36
CA SER A 278 14.14 -22.43 2.47
C SER A 278 15.09 -21.22 2.49
N VAL A 279 14.82 -20.22 1.63
CA VAL A 279 15.59 -18.96 1.52
C VAL A 279 15.54 -18.13 2.82
N PHE A 280 14.77 -18.56 3.81
CA PHE A 280 14.75 -17.99 5.15
C PHE A 280 15.63 -18.82 6.10
N PRO A 281 16.53 -18.19 6.90
CA PRO A 281 17.26 -18.91 7.94
C PRO A 281 16.28 -19.65 8.87
N ARG A 282 16.62 -20.87 9.28
CA ARG A 282 15.82 -21.65 10.23
C ARG A 282 15.57 -20.79 11.47
N GLY A 283 14.31 -20.42 11.70
CA GLY A 283 13.92 -19.51 12.78
C GLY A 283 13.15 -18.28 12.32
N THR A 284 13.24 -17.85 11.05
CA THR A 284 12.49 -16.67 10.57
C THR A 284 10.98 -16.82 10.70
N VAL A 285 10.44 -18.02 10.45
CA VAL A 285 9.00 -18.30 10.64
C VAL A 285 8.60 -18.21 12.12
N SER A 286 9.47 -18.63 13.04
CA SER A 286 9.25 -18.52 14.48
C SER A 286 9.36 -17.06 14.95
N VAL A 287 10.35 -16.31 14.45
CA VAL A 287 10.51 -14.88 14.72
C VAL A 287 9.32 -14.08 14.15
N LEU A 288 8.85 -14.41 12.95
CA LEU A 288 7.64 -13.80 12.37
C LEU A 288 6.40 -14.11 13.19
N ARG A 289 6.22 -15.36 13.65
CA ARG A 289 5.11 -15.72 14.53
C ARG A 289 5.18 -14.97 15.85
N VAL A 290 6.37 -14.82 16.45
CA VAL A 290 6.57 -14.05 17.67
C VAL A 290 6.27 -12.57 17.45
N LEU A 291 6.71 -11.98 16.32
CA LEU A 291 6.39 -10.59 15.97
C LEU A 291 4.90 -10.39 15.73
N VAL A 292 4.23 -11.30 15.01
CA VAL A 292 2.78 -11.26 14.80
C VAL A 292 2.02 -11.42 16.12
N TRP A 293 2.46 -12.31 17.01
CA TRP A 293 1.86 -12.44 18.34
C TRP A 293 2.13 -11.22 19.23
N GLN A 294 3.32 -10.61 19.15
CA GLN A 294 3.61 -9.32 19.80
C GLN A 294 2.68 -8.23 19.28
N TRP A 295 2.39 -8.20 17.98
CA TRP A 295 1.45 -7.26 17.36
C TRP A 295 0.01 -7.50 17.77
N VAL A 296 -0.45 -8.75 17.81
CA VAL A 296 -1.79 -9.11 18.30
C VAL A 296 -1.94 -8.74 19.78
N LEU A 297 -0.94 -9.03 20.61
CA LEU A 297 -0.93 -8.67 22.02
C LEU A 297 -0.86 -7.15 22.23
N LEU A 298 -0.11 -6.42 21.41
CA LEU A 298 -0.04 -4.97 21.44
C LEU A 298 -1.38 -4.35 21.02
N LEU A 299 -2.01 -4.85 19.95
CA LEU A 299 -3.35 -4.42 19.53
C LEU A 299 -4.41 -4.72 20.60
N CYS A 300 -4.37 -5.90 21.22
CA CYS A 300 -5.24 -6.21 22.35
C CYS A 300 -4.97 -5.28 23.54
N TYR A 301 -3.71 -5.03 23.89
CA TYR A 301 -3.34 -4.13 24.98
C TYR A 301 -3.81 -2.69 24.72
N LEU A 302 -3.64 -2.19 23.50
CA LEU A 302 -4.09 -0.86 23.10
C LEU A 302 -5.61 -0.75 23.05
N TYR A 303 -6.30 -1.80 22.58
CA TYR A 303 -7.75 -1.90 22.66
C TYR A 303 -8.22 -1.87 24.12
N PHE A 304 -7.57 -2.61 25.02
CA PHE A 304 -7.89 -2.59 26.45
C PHE A 304 -7.55 -1.25 27.13
N MET A 305 -6.45 -0.60 26.76
CA MET A 305 -6.11 0.74 27.22
C MET A 305 -7.15 1.77 26.76
N PHE A 306 -7.54 1.73 25.49
CA PHE A 306 -8.58 2.58 24.93
C PHE A 306 -9.93 2.35 25.61
N ILE A 307 -10.36 1.09 25.76
CA ILE A 307 -11.61 0.75 26.48
C ILE A 307 -11.52 1.20 27.94
N ARG A 308 -10.37 1.06 28.60
CA ARG A 308 -10.16 1.52 29.98
C ARG A 308 -10.24 3.03 30.07
N ASP A 309 -9.62 3.78 29.17
CA ASP A 309 -9.60 5.24 29.19
C ASP A 309 -10.98 5.82 28.80
N VAL A 310 -11.67 5.20 27.84
CA VAL A 310 -13.08 5.49 27.53
C VAL A 310 -13.98 5.19 28.73
N TYR A 311 -13.81 4.04 29.37
CA TYR A 311 -14.54 3.67 30.58
C TYR A 311 -14.25 4.63 31.73
N PHE A 312 -13.00 5.05 31.93
CA PHE A 312 -12.60 6.00 32.98
C PHE A 312 -13.19 7.39 32.74
N CYS A 313 -13.16 7.87 31.50
CA CYS A 313 -13.80 9.12 31.07
C CYS A 313 -15.33 9.08 31.18
N TRP A 314 -15.98 7.92 31.00
CA TRP A 314 -17.42 7.76 31.17
C TRP A 314 -17.85 7.54 32.62
N SER A 315 -17.01 6.92 33.46
CA SER A 315 -17.38 6.52 34.83
C SER A 315 -17.00 7.53 35.91
N THR A 316 -16.17 8.53 35.61
CA THR A 316 -15.76 9.55 36.60
C THR A 316 -16.27 10.96 36.22
N PRO A 317 -17.16 11.57 37.03
CA PRO A 317 -17.71 12.91 36.77
C PRO A 317 -16.65 14.02 36.68
N ARG A 318 -15.50 13.86 37.36
CA ARG A 318 -14.37 14.81 37.29
C ARG A 318 -13.64 14.79 35.94
N ALA A 319 -13.56 13.63 35.27
CA ALA A 319 -12.93 13.53 33.96
C ALA A 319 -13.83 14.12 32.86
N GLN A 320 -15.15 13.98 32.98
CA GLN A 320 -16.12 14.63 32.10
C GLN A 320 -16.03 16.17 32.20
N SER A 321 -15.87 16.72 33.41
CA SER A 321 -15.67 18.18 33.57
C SER A 321 -14.33 18.67 33.03
N ALA A 322 -13.25 17.88 33.16
CA ALA A 322 -11.94 18.25 32.64
C ALA A 322 -11.91 18.25 31.10
N ASN A 323 -12.50 17.23 30.45
CA ASN A 323 -12.62 17.19 28.99
C ASN A 323 -13.54 18.29 28.44
N GLN A 324 -14.57 18.70 29.18
CA GLN A 324 -15.41 19.85 28.80
C GLN A 324 -14.67 21.18 28.92
N VAL A 325 -13.81 21.34 29.94
CA VAL A 325 -12.97 22.54 30.12
C VAL A 325 -11.85 22.59 29.08
N GLU A 326 -11.26 21.46 28.71
CA GLU A 326 -10.21 21.39 27.67
C GLU A 326 -10.78 21.62 26.25
N ALA A 327 -11.99 21.09 25.98
CA ALA A 327 -12.74 21.42 24.77
C ALA A 327 -13.18 22.90 24.71
N ALA A 328 -13.54 23.50 25.84
CA ALA A 328 -13.85 24.93 25.93
C ALA A 328 -12.60 25.82 25.80
N SER A 329 -11.47 25.39 26.36
CA SER A 329 -10.15 26.05 26.24
C SER A 329 -9.70 26.11 24.79
N ASN A 330 -9.77 24.99 24.07
CA ASN A 330 -9.35 24.93 22.67
C ASN A 330 -10.27 25.71 21.72
N ASN A 331 -11.57 25.84 22.05
CA ASN A 331 -12.49 26.71 21.32
C ASN A 331 -12.34 28.21 21.67
N SER A 332 -11.64 28.55 22.76
CA SER A 332 -11.39 29.95 23.17
C SER A 332 -10.05 30.51 22.67
N ALA A 333 -9.20 29.65 22.10
CA ALA A 333 -7.92 30.01 21.50
C ALA A 333 -7.99 30.24 19.98
N GLU A 334 -9.18 30.37 19.41
CA GLU A 334 -9.38 30.96 18.08
C GLU A 334 -9.46 32.50 18.21
N TRP A 335 -8.30 33.14 18.07
CA TRP A 335 -8.13 34.52 17.58
C TRP A 335 -7.04 34.54 16.52
#